data_AF-A0A7M3P022-F1
#
_entry.id   AF-A0A7M3P022-F1
#
_cell.length_a   1.000
_cell.length_b   1.000
_cell.length_c   1.000
_cell.angle_alpha   90.00
_cell.angle_beta   90.00
_cell.angle_gamma   90.00
#
_symmetry.space_group_name_H-M   'P 1'
#
loop_
_entity.id
_entity.type
_entity.pdbx_description
1 polymer ?
#
loop_
_entity_poly.entity_id
_entity_poly.type
_entity_poly.pdbx_seq_one_letter_code
_entity_poly.pdbx_strand_id
1 'polypeptide(L)'
;MNTSTAQRHGHIRDASPQISADTDARALPKDGETPEFSSRALDALRQPLEAGHVVIARSAGVVRFPAKFLMVLAANPCPCGRFSQTDTMCECPPSAIRRYQARLSGPLLDRVDLRVEVDRITRAQLTERGTRGESTATVADRVRVARERASARLAGTPWLTNSEIPGRELRSRWYAAIGAMDEAERNLERGVLTARGLDRVLRVAWTVADLGYDGVGLTLDHMHLDPLAPDLAARTHRLAQRLDALGLDVTVETGARYVLDPRRKHGPSLLDPDPDDRARRVDLLIRAVRVAADLGAHAVHCFSGITPPGTDTDTAWHRLTDALTPVLDAATTAGVPLAVEPEPGHLLATLADFYRLRRMLGDPEPLGLTLDIGHCQCLEPLSPADCIRAAAPWLRHVQIEDMRRGIHEHLPFGDGEIDFPPVLAALSATGYQGLTVVELPRHSHAGPHFAERSLPFLRSAEATSTRSPVLVPRHGDPSATPEGSTT
;
A
#
# COMPACT_ATOMS: atom_id res chain seq x y z
N MET A 1 -68.57 16.97 -40.57
CA MET A 1 -67.34 16.84 -41.37
C MET A 1 -66.63 18.19 -41.33
N ASN A 2 -65.33 18.13 -41.07
CA ASN A 2 -64.32 19.18 -40.84
C ASN A 2 -64.60 20.63 -41.25
N THR A 3 -64.35 21.51 -40.29
CA THR A 3 -63.76 22.85 -40.48
C THR A 3 -62.65 23.02 -39.44
N SER A 4 -61.41 23.28 -39.84
CA SER A 4 -60.45 23.95 -38.95
C SER A 4 -59.38 24.68 -39.75
N THR A 5 -59.24 25.93 -39.36
CA THR A 5 -58.59 27.07 -39.99
C THR A 5 -57.09 27.13 -39.67
N ALA A 6 -56.37 27.78 -40.58
CA ALA A 6 -54.93 28.02 -40.55
C ALA A 6 -54.43 28.70 -39.26
N GLN A 7 -53.25 28.27 -38.78
CA GLN A 7 -52.44 29.03 -37.82
C GLN A 7 -51.04 29.30 -38.35
N ARG A 8 -50.60 30.52 -38.05
CA ARG A 8 -49.47 31.26 -38.59
C ARG A 8 -48.12 30.69 -38.16
N HIS A 9 -47.17 30.77 -39.09
CA HIS A 9 -45.76 30.55 -38.87
C HIS A 9 -45.17 31.63 -37.95
N GLY A 10 -44.54 31.19 -36.86
CA GLY A 10 -43.59 31.97 -36.07
C GLY A 10 -42.29 31.19 -35.96
N HIS A 11 -41.29 31.57 -36.76
CA HIS A 11 -39.91 31.13 -36.60
C HIS A 11 -39.35 31.71 -35.30
N ILE A 12 -39.09 30.85 -34.31
CA ILE A 12 -38.15 31.14 -33.23
C ILE A 12 -36.87 30.39 -33.57
N ARG A 13 -35.83 31.17 -33.87
CA ARG A 13 -34.49 30.74 -34.26
C ARG A 13 -33.85 29.88 -33.18
N ASP A 14 -33.10 28.89 -33.64
CA ASP A 14 -32.12 28.11 -32.91
C ASP A 14 -31.31 28.96 -31.93
N ALA A 15 -31.39 28.59 -30.65
CA ALA A 15 -30.33 28.80 -29.69
C ALA A 15 -29.95 27.42 -29.15
N SER A 16 -29.05 26.75 -29.84
CA SER A 16 -28.36 25.58 -29.28
C SER A 16 -27.42 26.06 -28.17
N PRO A 17 -27.57 25.63 -26.92
CA PRO A 17 -26.44 25.63 -26.01
C PRO A 17 -25.70 24.32 -26.28
N GLN A 18 -24.62 24.39 -27.05
CA GLN A 18 -23.55 23.40 -26.97
C GLN A 18 -23.04 23.42 -25.52
N ILE A 19 -23.53 22.49 -24.70
CA ILE A 19 -22.90 22.16 -23.43
C ILE A 19 -21.97 21.00 -23.76
N SER A 20 -20.68 21.32 -23.87
CA SER A 20 -19.63 20.30 -23.96
C SER A 20 -19.77 19.34 -22.77
N ALA A 21 -19.68 18.06 -23.06
CA ALA A 21 -19.56 17.02 -22.06
C ALA A 21 -18.14 17.09 -21.47
N ASP A 22 -17.92 18.02 -20.54
CA ASP A 22 -16.79 17.94 -19.62
C ASP A 22 -17.28 17.33 -18.31
N THR A 23 -16.77 16.13 -18.05
CA THR A 23 -17.00 15.31 -16.87
C THR A 23 -16.23 15.85 -15.66
N ASP A 24 -16.38 17.14 -15.36
CA ASP A 24 -15.84 17.73 -14.14
C ASP A 24 -16.85 17.60 -13.02
N ALA A 25 -16.40 16.99 -11.92
CA ALA A 25 -17.15 16.87 -10.67
C ALA A 25 -17.56 18.27 -10.18
N ARG A 26 -18.78 18.71 -10.53
CA ARG A 26 -19.36 19.94 -9.99
C ARG A 26 -19.73 19.71 -8.52
N ALA A 27 -18.78 20.02 -7.65
CA ALA A 27 -19.03 20.21 -6.23
C ALA A 27 -20.12 21.29 -6.05
N LEU A 28 -21.03 21.06 -5.10
CA LEU A 28 -21.90 22.12 -4.57
C LEU A 28 -21.01 23.29 -4.06
N PRO A 29 -21.49 24.55 -4.07
CA PRO A 29 -20.67 25.73 -3.81
C PRO A 29 -19.80 25.61 -2.54
N LYS A 30 -18.53 25.99 -2.67
CA LYS A 30 -17.44 25.83 -1.70
C LYS A 30 -17.60 26.58 -0.36
N ASP A 31 -18.63 27.39 -0.18
CA ASP A 31 -18.74 28.31 0.97
C ASP A 31 -20.03 28.17 1.81
N GLY A 32 -20.83 27.12 1.60
CA GLY A 32 -22.10 26.93 2.31
C GLY A 32 -22.03 25.90 3.44
N GLU A 33 -22.34 26.29 4.67
CA GLU A 33 -22.63 25.33 5.73
C GLU A 33 -23.88 24.51 5.34
N THR A 34 -23.75 23.18 5.23
CA THR A 34 -24.83 22.28 4.79
C THR A 34 -26.15 22.49 5.57
N PRO A 35 -26.13 22.72 6.89
CA PRO A 35 -27.35 22.98 7.63
C PRO A 35 -28.02 24.31 7.29
N GLU A 36 -27.44 25.21 6.50
CA GLU A 36 -28.14 26.41 6.03
C GLU A 36 -29.22 26.11 4.98
N PHE A 37 -29.06 25.01 4.25
CA PHE A 37 -30.05 24.56 3.27
C PHE A 37 -31.33 24.06 3.96
N SER A 38 -32.46 24.23 3.28
CA SER A 38 -33.73 23.68 3.78
C SER A 38 -33.67 22.16 3.85
N SER A 39 -34.24 21.56 4.89
CA SER A 39 -34.32 20.09 5.03
C SER A 39 -34.96 19.43 3.81
N ARG A 40 -35.99 20.07 3.23
CA ARG A 40 -36.66 19.58 2.02
C ARG A 40 -35.72 19.48 0.81
N ALA A 41 -34.81 20.44 0.65
CA ALA A 41 -33.82 20.42 -0.43
C ALA A 41 -32.77 19.32 -0.19
N LEU A 42 -32.30 19.19 1.04
CA LEU A 42 -31.33 18.15 1.41
C LEU A 42 -31.93 16.74 1.28
N ASP A 43 -33.15 16.53 1.74
CA ASP A 43 -33.86 15.25 1.62
C ASP A 43 -34.16 14.88 0.15
N ALA A 44 -34.33 15.89 -0.72
CA ALA A 44 -34.51 15.65 -2.16
C ALA A 44 -33.26 15.06 -2.82
N LEU A 45 -32.05 15.20 -2.24
CA LEU A 45 -30.82 14.60 -2.75
C LEU A 45 -30.78 13.08 -2.59
N ARG A 46 -31.61 12.52 -1.71
CA ARG A 46 -31.61 11.08 -1.40
C ARG A 46 -31.82 10.19 -2.63
N GLN A 47 -32.76 10.56 -3.50
CA GLN A 47 -33.06 9.80 -4.72
C GLN A 47 -31.92 9.91 -5.75
N PRO A 48 -31.41 11.11 -6.10
CA PRO A 48 -30.22 11.25 -6.94
C PRO A 48 -29.03 10.43 -6.44
N LEU A 49 -28.73 10.46 -5.14
CA LEU A 49 -27.60 9.74 -4.54
C LEU A 49 -27.73 8.21 -4.67
N GLU A 50 -28.94 7.67 -4.58
CA GLU A 50 -29.18 6.22 -4.72
C GLU A 50 -29.28 5.79 -6.19
N ALA A 51 -29.93 6.59 -7.02
CA ALA A 51 -30.32 6.20 -8.36
C ALA A 51 -29.29 6.62 -9.42
N GLY A 52 -28.44 7.61 -9.12
CA GLY A 52 -27.52 8.23 -10.07
C GLY A 52 -28.23 8.95 -11.21
N HIS A 53 -29.53 9.23 -11.08
CA HIS A 53 -30.35 9.93 -12.06
C HIS A 53 -31.55 10.61 -11.39
N VAL A 54 -32.11 11.60 -12.07
CA VAL A 54 -33.37 12.26 -11.70
C VAL A 54 -34.41 12.01 -12.78
N VAL A 55 -35.63 11.74 -12.36
CA VAL A 55 -36.79 11.58 -13.26
C VAL A 55 -37.67 12.80 -13.13
N ILE A 56 -37.88 13.51 -14.24
CA ILE A 56 -38.77 14.67 -14.30
C ILE A 56 -40.03 14.25 -15.07
N ALA A 57 -41.14 14.14 -14.36
CA ALA A 57 -42.45 13.90 -14.95
C ALA A 57 -43.19 15.24 -15.13
N ARG A 58 -43.63 15.51 -16.36
CA ARG A 58 -44.48 16.65 -16.73
C ARG A 58 -45.67 16.15 -17.55
N SER A 59 -46.67 17.00 -17.76
CA SER A 59 -47.85 16.66 -18.58
C SER A 59 -47.50 16.19 -19.99
N ALA A 60 -46.37 16.65 -20.54
CA ALA A 60 -45.87 16.29 -21.86
C ALA A 60 -45.00 15.01 -21.90
N GLY A 61 -44.70 14.38 -20.75
CA GLY A 61 -43.92 13.14 -20.70
C GLY A 61 -42.98 13.02 -19.50
N VAL A 62 -42.23 11.92 -19.48
CA VAL A 62 -41.25 11.59 -18.43
C VAL A 62 -39.85 11.56 -19.04
N VAL A 63 -38.93 12.34 -18.49
CA VAL A 63 -37.53 12.40 -18.95
C VAL A 63 -36.59 12.04 -17.81
N ARG A 64 -35.54 11.27 -18.10
CA ARG A 64 -34.52 10.83 -17.16
C ARG A 64 -33.19 11.54 -17.45
N PHE A 65 -32.64 12.22 -16.44
CA PHE A 65 -31.36 12.92 -16.52
C PHE A 65 -30.32 12.25 -15.61
N PRO A 66 -29.06 12.11 -16.05
CA PRO A 66 -27.99 11.58 -15.20
C PRO A 66 -27.72 12.54 -14.03
N ALA A 67 -27.42 11.96 -12.87
CA ALA A 67 -27.14 12.70 -11.63
C ALA A 67 -26.19 11.90 -10.74
N LYS A 68 -25.12 11.35 -11.33
CA LYS A 68 -23.99 10.77 -10.57
C LYS A 68 -23.06 11.91 -10.14
N PHE A 69 -22.87 12.11 -8.85
CA PHE A 69 -21.96 13.11 -8.30
C PHE A 69 -21.39 12.65 -6.96
N LEU A 70 -20.22 13.18 -6.60
CA LEU A 70 -19.68 13.06 -5.26
C LEU A 70 -20.28 14.16 -4.38
N MET A 71 -20.92 13.78 -3.28
CA MET A 71 -21.45 14.73 -2.32
C MET A 71 -20.43 14.97 -1.21
N VAL A 72 -19.98 16.22 -1.08
CA VAL A 72 -19.14 16.68 0.03
C VAL A 72 -19.97 17.67 0.85
N LEU A 73 -20.15 17.38 2.13
CA LEU A 73 -20.92 18.18 3.06
C LEU A 73 -19.99 18.72 4.15
N ALA A 74 -20.08 20.02 4.42
CA ALA A 74 -19.46 20.64 5.58
C ALA A 74 -20.56 21.12 6.53
N ALA A 75 -20.42 20.86 7.83
CA ALA A 75 -21.37 21.30 8.83
C ALA A 75 -20.63 21.63 10.12
N ASN A 76 -20.95 22.78 10.70
CA ASN A 76 -20.46 23.13 12.02
C ASN A 76 -21.13 22.28 13.11
N PRO A 77 -20.55 22.18 14.32
CA PRO A 77 -21.19 21.45 15.40
C PRO A 77 -22.45 22.16 15.94
N CYS A 78 -22.57 23.47 15.70
CA CYS A 78 -23.71 24.32 16.06
C CYS A 78 -23.77 25.58 15.16
N PRO A 79 -24.85 26.39 15.22
CA PRO A 79 -24.97 27.61 14.40
C PRO A 79 -23.85 28.63 14.59
N CYS A 80 -23.22 28.69 15.77
CA CYS A 80 -22.14 29.64 16.04
C CYS A 80 -20.74 29.06 15.79
N GLY A 81 -20.65 27.78 15.40
CA GLY A 81 -19.41 27.06 15.14
C GLY A 81 -18.52 26.80 16.37
N ARG A 82 -18.92 27.20 17.58
CA ARG A 82 -18.10 27.13 18.81
C ARG A 82 -18.43 25.97 19.75
N PHE A 83 -19.41 25.13 19.43
CA PHE A 83 -19.79 24.02 20.30
C PHE A 83 -18.69 22.95 20.36
N SER A 84 -18.26 22.61 21.58
CA SER A 84 -17.41 21.45 21.87
C SER A 84 -17.84 20.84 23.21
N GLN A 85 -17.46 19.59 23.46
CA GLN A 85 -17.80 18.92 24.73
C GLN A 85 -16.92 19.38 25.91
N THR A 86 -15.83 20.08 25.64
CA THR A 86 -14.77 20.43 26.61
C THR A 86 -14.56 21.93 26.80
N ASP A 87 -15.08 22.78 25.90
CA ASP A 87 -14.85 24.23 25.87
C ASP A 87 -16.17 25.02 25.99
N THR A 88 -16.19 26.04 26.84
CA THR A 88 -17.39 26.83 27.22
C THR A 88 -17.66 28.04 26.30
N MET A 89 -16.94 28.16 25.19
CA MET A 89 -17.06 29.28 24.23
C MET A 89 -18.39 29.34 23.44
N CYS A 90 -19.27 28.34 23.58
CA CYS A 90 -20.54 28.26 22.87
C CYS A 90 -21.71 28.79 23.69
N GLU A 91 -22.35 29.85 23.20
CA GLU A 91 -23.54 30.46 23.81
C GLU A 91 -24.87 29.94 23.21
N CYS A 92 -24.83 29.02 22.25
CA CYS A 92 -26.05 28.50 21.63
C CYS A 92 -26.90 27.70 22.63
N PRO A 93 -28.21 27.99 22.76
CA PRO A 93 -29.11 27.16 23.56
C PRO A 93 -29.13 25.70 23.05
N PRO A 94 -29.23 24.68 23.92
CA PRO A 94 -29.26 23.28 23.51
C PRO A 94 -30.36 22.97 22.48
N SER A 95 -31.49 23.67 22.53
CA SER A 95 -32.57 23.55 21.55
C SER A 95 -32.18 24.07 20.15
N ALA A 96 -31.36 25.12 20.07
CA ALA A 96 -30.84 25.65 18.81
C ALA A 96 -29.80 24.70 18.19
N ILE A 97 -28.92 24.12 19.01
CA ILE A 97 -27.93 23.12 18.59
C ILE A 97 -28.65 21.88 18.03
N ARG A 98 -29.59 21.31 18.79
CA ARG A 98 -30.39 20.15 18.34
C ARG A 98 -31.15 20.46 17.05
N ARG A 99 -31.75 21.65 16.92
CA ARG A 99 -32.48 22.06 15.71
C ARG A 99 -31.56 22.19 14.50
N TYR A 100 -30.36 22.73 14.68
CA TYR A 100 -29.36 22.88 13.62
C TYR A 100 -28.87 21.51 13.14
N GLN A 101 -28.46 20.63 14.06
CA GLN A 101 -28.03 19.27 13.74
C GLN A 101 -29.15 18.43 13.10
N ALA A 102 -30.39 18.60 13.56
CA ALA A 102 -31.56 17.90 13.01
C ALA A 102 -31.90 18.28 11.55
N ARG A 103 -31.31 19.35 10.99
CA ARG A 103 -31.45 19.65 9.55
C ARG A 103 -30.76 18.60 8.68
N LEU A 104 -29.73 17.94 9.21
CA LEU A 104 -29.12 16.77 8.60
C LEU A 104 -29.92 15.54 9.03
N SER A 105 -30.90 15.16 8.21
CA SER A 105 -31.80 14.06 8.54
C SER A 105 -31.02 12.73 8.63
N GLY A 106 -31.44 11.85 9.53
CA GLY A 106 -30.89 10.48 9.62
C GLY A 106 -30.90 9.75 8.26
N PRO A 107 -32.01 9.80 7.48
CA PRO A 107 -32.03 9.23 6.14
C PRO A 107 -31.00 9.83 5.16
N LEU A 108 -30.70 11.13 5.24
CA LEU A 108 -29.64 11.73 4.43
C LEU A 108 -28.26 11.26 4.90
N LEU A 109 -28.00 11.27 6.20
CA LEU A 109 -26.73 10.83 6.79
C LEU A 109 -26.47 9.32 6.57
N ASP A 110 -27.53 8.53 6.38
CA ASP A 110 -27.46 7.13 5.94
C ASP A 110 -26.97 6.97 4.48
N ARG A 111 -26.71 8.07 3.77
CA ARG A 111 -26.10 8.09 2.42
C ARG A 111 -24.73 8.79 2.40
N VAL A 112 -24.18 9.11 3.56
CA VAL A 112 -22.85 9.72 3.72
C VAL A 112 -21.87 8.63 4.11
N ASP A 113 -21.02 8.20 3.19
CA ASP A 113 -20.12 7.06 3.41
C ASP A 113 -19.04 7.33 4.47
N LEU A 114 -18.55 8.57 4.55
CA LEU A 114 -17.52 8.99 5.49
C LEU A 114 -17.97 10.24 6.24
N ARG A 115 -17.81 10.22 7.57
CA ARG A 115 -17.99 11.38 8.44
C ARG A 115 -16.68 11.61 9.17
N VAL A 116 -16.05 12.75 8.91
CA VAL A 116 -14.77 13.12 9.50
C VAL A 116 -15.00 14.34 10.37
N GLU A 117 -14.63 14.24 11.65
CA GLU A 117 -14.55 15.40 12.52
C GLU A 117 -13.21 16.11 12.25
N VAL A 118 -13.28 17.41 11.98
CA VAL A 118 -12.10 18.22 11.64
C VAL A 118 -11.87 19.19 12.78
N ASP A 119 -10.68 19.11 13.39
CA ASP A 119 -10.29 20.01 14.46
C ASP A 119 -10.09 21.44 13.96
N ARG A 120 -10.24 22.40 14.88
CA ARG A 120 -9.95 23.79 14.60
C ARG A 120 -8.47 23.98 14.34
N ILE A 121 -8.15 24.60 13.21
CA ILE A 121 -6.78 24.99 12.87
C ILE A 121 -6.30 26.04 13.89
N THR A 122 -5.18 25.77 14.55
CA THR A 122 -4.56 26.72 15.47
C THR A 122 -3.87 27.87 14.73
N ARG A 123 -3.69 29.01 15.40
CA ARG A 123 -2.97 30.16 14.81
C ARG A 123 -1.54 29.82 14.40
N ALA A 124 -0.88 28.93 15.16
CA ALA A 124 0.46 28.42 14.85
C ALA A 124 0.47 27.64 13.52
N GLN A 125 -0.51 26.73 13.32
CA GLN A 125 -0.66 25.96 12.08
C GLN A 125 -0.99 26.84 10.86
N LEU A 126 -1.66 27.98 11.04
CA LEU A 126 -1.91 28.94 9.96
C LEU A 126 -0.68 29.78 9.57
N THR A 127 0.30 29.93 10.47
CA THR A 127 1.48 30.79 10.26
C THR A 127 2.75 30.02 9.90
N GLU A 128 2.80 28.71 10.13
CA GLU A 128 3.88 27.85 9.65
C GLU A 128 3.92 27.81 8.11
N ARG A 129 4.97 28.41 7.52
CA ARG A 129 5.21 28.42 6.07
C ARG A 129 5.68 27.07 5.49
N GLY A 130 5.69 25.98 6.27
CA GLY A 130 6.26 24.68 5.89
C GLY A 130 5.26 23.55 5.67
N THR A 131 4.13 23.56 6.38
CA THR A 131 3.10 22.51 6.41
C THR A 131 2.02 22.75 5.35
N ARG A 132 2.42 22.96 4.08
CA ARG A 132 1.50 22.70 2.97
C ARG A 132 1.22 21.20 2.99
N GLY A 133 -0.04 20.83 3.22
CA GLY A 133 -0.50 19.44 3.13
C GLY A 133 -0.18 18.83 1.75
N GLU A 134 -0.46 17.53 1.60
CA GLU A 134 -0.18 16.80 0.36
C GLU A 134 -0.71 17.53 -0.87
N SER A 135 0.07 17.52 -1.95
CA SER A 135 -0.38 18.10 -3.21
C SER A 135 -1.54 17.27 -3.77
N THR A 136 -2.46 17.92 -4.50
CA THR A 136 -3.54 17.21 -5.18
C THR A 136 -3.01 16.15 -6.16
N ALA A 137 -1.84 16.37 -6.77
CA ALA A 137 -1.20 15.38 -7.64
C ALA A 137 -0.82 14.11 -6.87
N THR A 138 -0.16 14.24 -5.73
CA THR A 138 0.21 13.13 -4.84
C THR A 138 -1.02 12.31 -4.41
N VAL A 139 -2.10 13.00 -4.04
CA VAL A 139 -3.36 12.33 -3.67
C VAL A 139 -3.99 11.64 -4.88
N ALA A 140 -3.95 12.25 -6.06
CA ALA A 140 -4.50 11.69 -7.29
C ALA A 140 -3.79 10.39 -7.70
N ASP A 141 -2.46 10.33 -7.58
CA ASP A 141 -1.69 9.11 -7.87
C ASP A 141 -2.06 7.97 -6.92
N ARG A 142 -2.19 8.26 -5.62
CA ARG A 142 -2.63 7.27 -4.62
C ARG A 142 -4.05 6.76 -4.93
N VAL A 143 -4.95 7.66 -5.31
CA VAL A 143 -6.31 7.29 -5.73
C VAL A 143 -6.28 6.45 -7.00
N ARG A 144 -5.41 6.77 -7.98
CA ARG A 144 -5.26 5.99 -9.22
C ARG A 144 -4.86 4.55 -8.93
N VAL A 145 -3.86 4.32 -8.09
CA VAL A 145 -3.43 2.97 -7.69
C VAL A 145 -4.57 2.20 -7.03
N ALA A 146 -5.28 2.83 -6.09
CA ALA A 146 -6.44 2.21 -5.45
C ALA A 146 -7.56 1.86 -6.46
N ARG A 147 -7.76 2.71 -7.47
CA ARG A 147 -8.74 2.47 -8.55
C ARG A 147 -8.33 1.33 -9.47
N GLU A 148 -7.05 1.16 -9.75
CA GLU A 148 -6.54 0.04 -10.56
C GLU A 148 -6.80 -1.29 -9.85
N ARG A 149 -6.50 -1.39 -8.55
CA ARG A 149 -6.80 -2.57 -7.72
C ARG A 149 -8.31 -2.87 -7.68
N ALA A 150 -9.13 -1.85 -7.46
CA ALA A 150 -10.58 -2.00 -7.49
C ALA A 150 -11.09 -2.45 -8.87
N SER A 151 -10.53 -1.92 -9.96
CA SER A 151 -10.93 -2.27 -11.33
C SER A 151 -10.59 -3.72 -11.67
N ALA A 152 -9.41 -4.20 -11.26
CA ALA A 152 -9.00 -5.59 -11.42
C ALA A 152 -9.98 -6.53 -10.68
N ARG A 153 -10.28 -6.24 -9.42
CA ARG A 153 -11.24 -7.01 -8.60
C ARG A 153 -12.66 -7.01 -9.18
N LEU A 154 -13.07 -5.93 -9.84
CA LEU A 154 -14.39 -5.76 -10.43
C LEU A 154 -14.48 -6.18 -11.91
N ALA A 155 -13.40 -6.72 -12.47
CA ALA A 155 -13.39 -7.21 -13.84
C ALA A 155 -14.52 -8.23 -14.09
N GLY A 156 -15.23 -8.07 -15.20
CA GLY A 156 -16.38 -8.92 -15.54
C GLY A 156 -17.66 -8.62 -14.73
N THR A 157 -17.69 -7.51 -13.97
CA THR A 157 -18.89 -7.02 -13.27
C THR A 157 -19.35 -5.70 -13.90
N PRO A 158 -20.61 -5.26 -13.68
CA PRO A 158 -21.08 -3.98 -14.20
C PRO A 158 -20.63 -2.77 -13.36
N TRP A 159 -19.80 -2.97 -12.33
CA TRP A 159 -19.42 -1.94 -11.35
C TRP A 159 -18.00 -1.44 -11.60
N LEU A 160 -17.80 -0.12 -11.46
CA LEU A 160 -16.50 0.51 -11.67
C LEU A 160 -15.81 0.88 -10.36
N THR A 161 -16.55 0.94 -9.25
CA THR A 161 -16.04 1.34 -7.94
C THR A 161 -16.64 0.51 -6.82
N ASN A 162 -15.94 0.43 -5.67
CA ASN A 162 -16.46 -0.23 -4.47
C ASN A 162 -17.84 0.31 -4.03
N SER A 163 -18.09 1.62 -4.22
CA SER A 163 -19.35 2.26 -3.85
C SER A 163 -20.54 1.82 -4.71
N GLU A 164 -20.30 1.37 -5.94
CA GLU A 164 -21.36 0.92 -6.86
C GLU A 164 -21.84 -0.52 -6.58
N ILE A 165 -21.08 -1.32 -5.82
CA ILE A 165 -21.42 -2.71 -5.53
C ILE A 165 -22.66 -2.77 -4.63
N PRO A 166 -23.78 -3.43 -5.03
CA PRO A 166 -24.97 -3.55 -4.22
C PRO A 166 -24.69 -4.33 -2.92
N GLY A 167 -25.31 -3.92 -1.82
CA GLY A 167 -25.12 -4.56 -0.51
C GLY A 167 -25.37 -6.07 -0.50
N ARG A 168 -26.36 -6.54 -1.28
CA ARG A 168 -26.62 -7.98 -1.43
C ARG A 168 -25.43 -8.74 -2.02
N GLU A 169 -24.69 -8.12 -2.95
CA GLU A 169 -23.56 -8.73 -3.66
C GLU A 169 -22.33 -8.74 -2.76
N LEU A 170 -22.13 -7.66 -1.98
CA LEU A 170 -21.10 -7.61 -0.94
C LEU A 170 -21.27 -8.74 0.07
N ARG A 171 -22.51 -9.03 0.50
CA ARG A 171 -22.82 -10.08 1.46
C ARG A 171 -22.96 -11.49 0.88
N SER A 172 -22.85 -11.68 -0.43
CA SER A 172 -23.01 -13.00 -1.07
C SER A 172 -21.77 -13.48 -1.81
N ARG A 173 -21.01 -12.55 -2.40
CA ARG A 173 -19.87 -12.87 -3.28
C ARG A 173 -18.54 -12.42 -2.69
N TRP A 174 -18.56 -11.42 -1.81
CA TRP A 174 -17.35 -10.72 -1.34
C TRP A 174 -17.32 -10.55 0.17
N TYR A 175 -17.28 -11.67 0.86
CA TYR A 175 -17.20 -11.72 2.31
C TYR A 175 -15.89 -11.11 2.84
N ALA A 176 -16.01 -10.39 3.95
CA ALA A 176 -14.87 -10.07 4.78
C ALA A 176 -14.27 -11.36 5.37
N ALA A 177 -13.00 -11.30 5.76
CA ALA A 177 -12.40 -12.41 6.50
C ALA A 177 -13.17 -12.66 7.80
N ILE A 178 -13.17 -13.91 8.28
CA ILE A 178 -13.81 -14.27 9.56
C ILE A 178 -13.22 -13.39 10.67
N GLY A 179 -14.09 -12.79 11.50
CA GLY A 179 -13.68 -11.90 12.59
C GLY A 179 -13.52 -10.42 12.19
N ALA A 180 -13.35 -10.11 10.89
CA ALA A 180 -13.00 -8.76 10.45
C ALA A 180 -14.14 -7.75 10.57
N MET A 181 -15.40 -8.22 10.66
CA MET A 181 -16.59 -7.36 10.74
C MET A 181 -17.28 -7.42 12.12
N ASP A 182 -16.75 -8.18 13.08
CA ASP A 182 -17.43 -8.48 14.34
C ASP A 182 -17.83 -7.23 15.12
N GLU A 183 -17.00 -6.18 15.11
CA GLU A 183 -17.35 -4.92 15.78
C GLU A 183 -18.49 -4.18 15.08
N ALA A 184 -18.47 -4.14 13.74
CA ALA A 184 -19.52 -3.53 12.96
C ALA A 184 -20.84 -4.31 13.09
N GLU A 185 -20.77 -5.63 13.18
CA GLU A 185 -21.91 -6.51 13.44
C GLU A 185 -22.47 -6.31 14.85
N ARG A 186 -21.63 -6.23 15.89
CA ARG A 186 -22.07 -5.86 17.25
C ARG A 186 -22.73 -4.47 17.30
N ASN A 187 -22.22 -3.51 16.54
CA ASN A 187 -22.82 -2.18 16.44
C ASN A 187 -24.16 -2.21 15.69
N LEU A 188 -24.33 -3.10 14.71
CA LEU A 188 -25.62 -3.36 14.07
C LEU A 188 -26.63 -3.94 15.07
N GLU A 189 -26.24 -4.95 15.84
CA GLU A 189 -27.08 -5.57 16.88
C GLU A 189 -27.54 -4.57 17.95
N ARG A 190 -26.65 -3.63 18.33
CA ARG A 190 -26.94 -2.56 19.29
C ARG A 190 -27.73 -1.39 18.71
N GLY A 191 -28.06 -1.42 17.41
CA GLY A 191 -28.77 -0.35 16.72
C GLY A 191 -27.93 0.92 16.49
N VAL A 192 -26.61 0.85 16.70
CA VAL A 192 -25.65 1.93 16.40
C VAL A 192 -25.43 2.03 14.89
N LEU A 193 -25.39 0.88 14.19
CA LEU A 193 -25.33 0.80 12.74
C LEU A 193 -26.63 0.24 12.17
N THR A 194 -26.94 0.63 10.93
CA THR A 194 -27.99 0.00 10.12
C THR A 194 -27.36 -1.09 9.24
N ALA A 195 -28.17 -1.96 8.63
CA ALA A 195 -27.66 -2.93 7.66
C ALA A 195 -26.93 -2.25 6.48
N ARG A 196 -27.36 -1.05 6.09
CA ARG A 196 -26.66 -0.21 5.10
C ARG A 196 -25.37 0.37 5.65
N GLY A 197 -25.35 0.71 6.95
CA GLY A 197 -24.13 1.10 7.66
C GLY A 197 -23.08 -0.02 7.63
N LEU A 198 -23.49 -1.27 7.79
CA LEU A 198 -22.59 -2.42 7.67
C LEU A 198 -22.01 -2.56 6.25
N ASP A 199 -22.85 -2.46 5.21
CA ASP A 199 -22.41 -2.48 3.82
C ASP A 199 -21.41 -1.36 3.51
N ARG A 200 -21.64 -0.17 4.07
CA ARG A 200 -20.76 0.99 3.94
C ARG A 200 -19.40 0.73 4.59
N VAL A 201 -19.37 0.21 5.81
CA VAL A 201 -18.12 -0.16 6.48
C VAL A 201 -17.29 -1.07 5.59
N LEU A 202 -17.91 -2.08 4.98
CA LEU A 202 -17.21 -3.01 4.09
C LEU A 202 -16.66 -2.33 2.82
N ARG A 203 -17.45 -1.46 2.16
CA ARG A 203 -17.00 -0.69 0.98
C ARG A 203 -15.85 0.27 1.29
N VAL A 204 -15.92 0.91 2.45
CA VAL A 204 -14.87 1.82 2.93
C VAL A 204 -13.63 1.01 3.28
N ALA A 205 -13.76 -0.10 4.00
CA ALA A 205 -12.65 -0.99 4.34
C ALA A 205 -11.95 -1.50 3.08
N TRP A 206 -12.69 -1.86 2.03
CA TRP A 206 -12.14 -2.21 0.73
C TRP A 206 -11.37 -1.06 0.10
N THR A 207 -11.90 0.15 0.16
CA THR A 207 -11.19 1.34 -0.35
C THR A 207 -9.92 1.64 0.45
N VAL A 208 -9.92 1.38 1.76
CA VAL A 208 -8.72 1.49 2.62
C VAL A 208 -7.72 0.38 2.30
N ALA A 209 -8.16 -0.85 2.08
CA ALA A 209 -7.31 -1.94 1.63
C ALA A 209 -6.70 -1.64 0.25
N ASP A 210 -7.48 -1.06 -0.66
CA ASP A 210 -7.00 -0.58 -1.97
C ASP A 210 -5.94 0.53 -1.84
N LEU A 211 -5.89 1.22 -0.69
CA LEU A 211 -4.85 2.22 -0.36
C LEU A 211 -3.67 1.63 0.44
N GLY A 212 -3.75 0.35 0.84
CA GLY A 212 -2.79 -0.35 1.69
C GLY A 212 -1.60 -0.92 0.94
N TYR A 213 -0.91 -1.88 1.55
CA TYR A 213 0.26 -2.56 0.97
C TYR A 213 -0.05 -3.16 -0.42
N ASP A 214 0.96 -3.14 -1.29
CA ASP A 214 0.92 -3.68 -2.66
C ASP A 214 1.15 -5.20 -2.69
N GLY A 215 1.69 -5.78 -1.61
CA GLY A 215 2.01 -7.20 -1.57
C GLY A 215 2.50 -7.67 -0.20
N VAL A 216 2.97 -8.91 -0.15
CA VAL A 216 3.45 -9.56 1.07
C VAL A 216 4.80 -10.25 0.88
N GLY A 217 5.64 -10.17 1.91
CA GLY A 217 6.74 -11.10 2.13
C GLY A 217 6.22 -12.39 2.74
N LEU A 218 6.16 -13.46 1.95
CA LEU A 218 5.68 -14.76 2.43
C LEU A 218 6.85 -15.64 2.86
N THR A 219 7.16 -15.60 4.15
CA THR A 219 8.06 -16.59 4.76
C THR A 219 7.37 -17.97 4.81
N LEU A 220 7.98 -18.97 4.16
CA LEU A 220 7.51 -20.35 4.23
C LEU A 220 7.78 -20.96 5.60
N ASP A 221 6.73 -21.21 6.37
CA ASP A 221 6.79 -21.79 7.71
C ASP A 221 5.56 -22.67 8.00
N HIS A 222 5.57 -23.35 9.14
CA HIS A 222 4.48 -24.24 9.56
C HIS A 222 3.10 -23.55 9.67
N MET A 223 3.05 -22.23 9.82
CA MET A 223 1.84 -21.48 10.18
C MET A 223 1.18 -20.80 8.98
N HIS A 224 1.95 -20.08 8.17
CA HIS A 224 1.49 -19.34 7.01
C HIS A 224 1.30 -20.27 5.81
N LEU A 225 2.38 -20.90 5.35
CA LEU A 225 2.39 -21.88 4.26
C LEU A 225 3.47 -22.93 4.51
N ASP A 226 3.04 -24.07 5.06
CA ASP A 226 3.96 -25.14 5.45
C ASP A 226 4.53 -25.83 4.21
N PRO A 227 5.84 -25.66 3.94
CA PRO A 227 6.45 -26.26 2.77
C PRO A 227 6.54 -27.79 2.89
N LEU A 228 6.37 -28.38 4.08
CA LEU A 228 6.44 -29.82 4.32
C LEU A 228 5.07 -30.50 4.33
N ALA A 229 3.97 -29.73 4.26
CA ALA A 229 2.63 -30.28 4.28
C ALA A 229 2.32 -31.13 3.02
N PRO A 230 1.64 -32.28 3.15
CA PRO A 230 1.31 -33.13 2.02
C PRO A 230 0.33 -32.47 1.03
N ASP A 231 -0.43 -31.47 1.46
CA ASP A 231 -1.39 -30.72 0.64
C ASP A 231 -0.85 -29.36 0.17
N LEU A 232 0.48 -29.14 0.21
CA LEU A 232 1.13 -27.88 -0.15
C LEU A 232 0.65 -27.32 -1.50
N ALA A 233 0.56 -28.14 -2.54
CA ALA A 233 0.12 -27.68 -3.86
C ALA A 233 -1.30 -27.08 -3.83
N ALA A 234 -2.22 -27.74 -3.13
CA ALA A 234 -3.60 -27.24 -2.98
C ALA A 234 -3.65 -25.97 -2.13
N ARG A 235 -2.82 -25.88 -1.07
CA ARG A 235 -2.69 -24.65 -0.25
C ARG A 235 -2.13 -23.49 -1.05
N THR A 236 -1.09 -23.74 -1.84
CA THR A 236 -0.42 -22.76 -2.70
C THR A 236 -1.39 -22.22 -3.73
N HIS A 237 -2.16 -23.09 -4.40
CA HIS A 237 -3.17 -22.65 -5.36
C HIS A 237 -4.28 -21.79 -4.72
N ARG A 238 -4.77 -22.16 -3.53
CA ARG A 238 -5.74 -21.33 -2.79
C ARG A 238 -5.15 -19.98 -2.39
N LEU A 239 -3.87 -19.95 -2.03
CA LEU A 239 -3.18 -18.71 -1.69
C LEU A 239 -2.99 -17.82 -2.92
N ALA A 240 -2.57 -18.38 -4.06
CA ALA A 240 -2.48 -17.65 -5.34
C ALA A 240 -3.82 -16.98 -5.70
N GLN A 241 -4.91 -17.76 -5.69
CA GLN A 241 -6.26 -17.22 -5.93
C GLN A 241 -6.64 -16.10 -4.96
N ARG A 242 -6.18 -16.19 -3.71
CA ARG A 242 -6.46 -15.18 -2.69
C ARG A 242 -5.64 -13.91 -2.90
N LEU A 243 -4.36 -14.04 -3.24
CA LEU A 243 -3.48 -12.92 -3.60
C LEU A 243 -4.03 -12.19 -4.83
N ASP A 244 -4.39 -12.93 -5.89
CA ASP A 244 -5.00 -12.40 -7.11
C ASP A 244 -6.30 -11.64 -6.80
N ALA A 245 -7.19 -12.23 -5.99
CA ALA A 245 -8.46 -11.61 -5.62
C ALA A 245 -8.28 -10.31 -4.79
N LEU A 246 -7.16 -10.20 -4.08
CA LEU A 246 -6.79 -9.02 -3.29
C LEU A 246 -5.93 -8.02 -4.08
N GLY A 247 -5.41 -8.41 -5.24
CA GLY A 247 -4.45 -7.61 -6.02
C GLY A 247 -3.14 -7.41 -5.24
N LEU A 248 -2.66 -8.43 -4.55
CA LEU A 248 -1.43 -8.41 -3.78
C LEU A 248 -0.33 -9.20 -4.50
N ASP A 249 0.79 -8.54 -4.75
CA ASP A 249 2.01 -9.21 -5.19
C ASP A 249 2.66 -10.00 -4.03
N VAL A 250 3.62 -10.85 -4.35
CA VAL A 250 4.30 -11.68 -3.36
C VAL A 250 5.79 -11.86 -3.68
N THR A 251 6.60 -11.93 -2.62
CA THR A 251 7.92 -12.57 -2.61
C THR A 251 7.85 -13.82 -1.75
N VAL A 252 8.66 -14.83 -2.06
CA VAL A 252 8.78 -16.01 -1.21
C VAL A 252 10.09 -15.92 -0.42
N GLU A 253 9.99 -15.98 0.89
CA GLU A 253 11.13 -15.91 1.82
C GLU A 253 11.34 -17.26 2.51
N THR A 254 12.61 -17.56 2.82
CA THR A 254 13.00 -18.87 3.39
C THR A 254 13.64 -18.75 4.78
N GLY A 255 13.44 -17.61 5.44
CA GLY A 255 14.02 -17.27 6.75
C GLY A 255 13.29 -17.81 7.99
N ALA A 256 12.36 -18.74 7.81
CA ALA A 256 11.67 -19.36 8.94
C ALA A 256 12.64 -20.03 9.92
N ARG A 257 12.51 -19.67 11.21
CA ARG A 257 13.45 -20.09 12.27
C ARG A 257 13.53 -21.59 12.49
N TYR A 258 12.42 -22.31 12.36
CA TYR A 258 12.32 -23.70 12.83
C TYR A 258 11.58 -24.61 11.85
N VAL A 259 11.63 -24.28 10.55
CA VAL A 259 10.88 -25.01 9.53
C VAL A 259 11.42 -26.42 9.29
N LEU A 260 12.74 -26.60 9.26
CA LEU A 260 13.38 -27.90 9.06
C LEU A 260 13.79 -28.61 10.36
N ASP A 261 14.04 -27.85 11.43
CA ASP A 261 14.42 -28.40 12.73
C ASP A 261 13.80 -27.56 13.87
N PRO A 262 12.97 -28.16 14.75
CA PRO A 262 12.34 -27.44 15.86
C PRO A 262 13.32 -27.06 16.98
N ARG A 263 14.55 -27.57 16.98
CA ARG A 263 15.57 -27.33 18.00
C ARG A 263 16.74 -26.49 17.52
N ARG A 264 16.98 -26.43 16.20
CA ARG A 264 18.08 -25.67 15.60
C ARG A 264 17.54 -24.48 14.81
N LYS A 265 17.71 -23.27 15.34
CA LYS A 265 17.32 -22.03 14.65
C LYS A 265 18.03 -21.95 13.29
N HIS A 266 17.27 -21.74 12.21
CA HIS A 266 17.69 -21.72 10.81
C HIS A 266 18.41 -23.00 10.33
N GLY A 267 18.43 -24.06 11.15
CA GLY A 267 19.12 -25.31 10.85
C GLY A 267 18.21 -26.34 10.19
N PRO A 268 18.78 -27.26 9.39
CA PRO A 268 20.11 -27.18 8.79
C PRO A 268 20.22 -26.05 7.75
N SER A 269 21.44 -25.66 7.41
CA SER A 269 21.86 -24.57 6.54
C SER A 269 22.60 -25.09 5.28
N LEU A 270 22.94 -24.18 4.36
CA LEU A 270 23.72 -24.52 3.15
C LEU A 270 25.20 -24.84 3.47
N LEU A 271 25.65 -24.58 4.70
CA LEU A 271 27.05 -24.72 5.10
C LEU A 271 27.30 -25.91 6.03
N ASP A 272 26.24 -26.60 6.45
CA ASP A 272 26.31 -27.70 7.42
C ASP A 272 27.36 -28.74 7.01
N PRO A 273 28.16 -29.31 7.94
CA PRO A 273 29.20 -30.28 7.59
C PRO A 273 28.63 -31.56 6.98
N ASP A 274 27.47 -32.00 7.47
CA ASP A 274 26.77 -33.18 6.99
C ASP A 274 26.11 -32.88 5.62
N PRO A 275 26.47 -33.63 4.55
CA PRO A 275 25.87 -33.46 3.23
C PRO A 275 24.36 -33.69 3.20
N ASP A 276 23.81 -34.57 4.04
CA ASP A 276 22.37 -34.84 4.07
C ASP A 276 21.60 -33.65 4.65
N ASP A 277 22.16 -32.99 5.66
CA ASP A 277 21.58 -31.76 6.22
C ASP A 277 21.62 -30.60 5.21
N ARG A 278 22.71 -30.46 4.45
CA ARG A 278 22.75 -29.50 3.32
C ARG A 278 21.70 -29.83 2.27
N ALA A 279 21.57 -31.09 1.89
CA ALA A 279 20.59 -31.55 0.90
C ALA A 279 19.14 -31.23 1.33
N ARG A 280 18.82 -31.33 2.63
CA ARG A 280 17.50 -30.93 3.16
C ARG A 280 17.23 -29.44 3.01
N ARG A 281 18.23 -28.57 3.23
CA ARG A 281 18.10 -27.13 3.00
C ARG A 281 17.95 -26.81 1.52
N VAL A 282 18.73 -27.48 0.66
CA VAL A 282 18.62 -27.35 -0.80
C VAL A 282 17.23 -27.75 -1.29
N ASP A 283 16.67 -28.87 -0.81
CA ASP A 283 15.31 -29.31 -1.16
C ASP A 283 14.24 -28.27 -0.75
N LEU A 284 14.37 -27.66 0.43
CA LEU A 284 13.50 -26.57 0.83
C LEU A 284 13.57 -25.38 -0.13
N LEU A 285 14.77 -24.97 -0.55
CA LEU A 285 14.93 -23.84 -1.48
C LEU A 285 14.38 -24.17 -2.88
N ILE A 286 14.61 -25.38 -3.39
CA ILE A 286 14.02 -25.84 -4.66
C ILE A 286 12.49 -25.87 -4.56
N ARG A 287 11.95 -26.29 -3.41
CA ARG A 287 10.52 -26.26 -3.15
C ARG A 287 9.98 -24.83 -3.08
N ALA A 288 10.72 -23.91 -2.47
CA ALA A 288 10.38 -22.50 -2.43
C ALA A 288 10.33 -21.88 -3.85
N VAL A 289 11.25 -22.26 -4.74
CA VAL A 289 11.21 -21.87 -6.17
C VAL A 289 9.94 -22.35 -6.86
N ARG A 290 9.52 -23.61 -6.62
CA ARG A 290 8.26 -24.13 -7.17
C ARG A 290 7.04 -23.38 -6.64
N VAL A 291 6.99 -23.15 -5.33
CA VAL A 291 5.93 -22.36 -4.69
C VAL A 291 5.90 -20.94 -5.24
N ALA A 292 7.06 -20.30 -5.40
CA ALA A 292 7.17 -18.96 -5.97
C ALA A 292 6.64 -18.90 -7.41
N ALA A 293 6.97 -19.89 -8.25
CA ALA A 293 6.43 -19.99 -9.61
C ALA A 293 4.90 -20.16 -9.60
N ASP A 294 4.37 -21.02 -8.74
CA ASP A 294 2.92 -21.26 -8.61
C ASP A 294 2.15 -20.05 -8.07
N LEU A 295 2.81 -19.22 -7.26
CA LEU A 295 2.26 -17.97 -6.72
C LEU A 295 2.45 -16.76 -7.64
N GLY A 296 3.27 -16.87 -8.69
CA GLY A 296 3.69 -15.71 -9.50
C GLY A 296 4.60 -14.72 -8.75
N ALA A 297 5.37 -15.20 -7.78
CA ALA A 297 6.25 -14.36 -6.98
C ALA A 297 7.42 -13.80 -7.81
N HIS A 298 7.79 -12.54 -7.54
CA HIS A 298 8.85 -11.87 -8.29
C HIS A 298 10.27 -12.36 -7.97
N ALA A 299 10.46 -13.01 -6.81
CA ALA A 299 11.74 -13.57 -6.37
C ALA A 299 11.55 -14.65 -5.29
N VAL A 300 12.58 -15.47 -5.11
CA VAL A 300 12.81 -16.28 -3.91
C VAL A 300 14.00 -15.71 -3.14
N HIS A 301 13.77 -15.33 -1.89
CA HIS A 301 14.80 -14.87 -0.98
C HIS A 301 15.44 -16.03 -0.19
N CYS A 302 16.76 -16.02 -0.06
CA CYS A 302 17.51 -16.91 0.84
C CYS A 302 18.82 -16.30 1.35
N PHE A 303 19.48 -16.97 2.29
CA PHE A 303 20.77 -16.58 2.88
C PHE A 303 21.72 -17.77 2.99
N SER A 304 23.03 -17.51 3.16
CA SER A 304 24.04 -18.58 3.22
C SER A 304 23.97 -19.44 4.50
N GLY A 305 23.74 -18.80 5.65
CA GLY A 305 23.90 -19.39 6.98
C GLY A 305 25.24 -19.06 7.63
N ILE A 306 25.37 -19.41 8.90
CA ILE A 306 26.58 -19.23 9.73
C ILE A 306 27.59 -20.32 9.40
N THR A 307 28.86 -19.94 9.24
CA THR A 307 29.97 -20.90 9.05
C THR A 307 30.11 -21.82 10.28
N PRO A 308 29.99 -23.15 10.13
CA PRO A 308 30.14 -24.06 11.26
C PRO A 308 31.53 -23.97 11.90
N PRO A 309 31.64 -24.09 13.23
CA PRO A 309 32.94 -24.07 13.91
C PRO A 309 33.92 -25.08 13.32
N GLY A 310 35.16 -24.64 13.09
CA GLY A 310 36.22 -25.48 12.52
C GLY A 310 36.16 -25.69 11.00
N THR A 311 35.22 -25.05 10.29
CA THR A 311 35.22 -25.02 8.82
C THR A 311 36.08 -23.85 8.34
N ASP A 312 37.07 -24.12 7.49
CA ASP A 312 37.87 -23.08 6.86
C ASP A 312 37.07 -22.32 5.77
N THR A 313 37.53 -21.12 5.43
CA THR A 313 36.82 -20.22 4.51
C THR A 313 36.61 -20.83 3.13
N ASP A 314 37.60 -21.52 2.56
CA ASP A 314 37.50 -22.06 1.21
C ASP A 314 36.50 -23.22 1.16
N THR A 315 36.54 -24.11 2.16
CA THR A 315 35.52 -25.16 2.32
C THR A 315 34.12 -24.58 2.48
N ALA A 316 33.96 -23.51 3.27
CA ALA A 316 32.65 -22.87 3.47
C ALA A 316 32.09 -22.29 2.15
N TRP A 317 32.94 -21.60 1.37
CA TRP A 317 32.55 -21.05 0.08
C TRP A 317 32.23 -22.15 -0.95
N HIS A 318 33.02 -23.22 -1.01
CA HIS A 318 32.71 -24.37 -1.89
C HIS A 318 31.38 -25.03 -1.53
N ARG A 319 31.09 -25.24 -0.23
CA ARG A 319 29.79 -25.77 0.19
C ARG A 319 28.64 -24.87 -0.23
N LEU A 320 28.79 -23.55 -0.10
CA LEU A 320 27.77 -22.60 -0.52
C LEU A 320 27.49 -22.69 -2.02
N THR A 321 28.54 -22.68 -2.86
CA THR A 321 28.39 -22.75 -4.31
C THR A 321 27.81 -24.08 -4.77
N ASP A 322 28.26 -25.20 -4.19
CA ASP A 322 27.76 -26.53 -4.50
C ASP A 322 26.27 -26.66 -4.13
N ALA A 323 25.87 -26.11 -2.98
CA ALA A 323 24.49 -26.17 -2.52
C ALA A 323 23.55 -25.25 -3.32
N LEU A 324 24.02 -24.08 -3.76
CA LEU A 324 23.21 -23.14 -4.54
C LEU A 324 23.05 -23.55 -6.01
N THR A 325 23.99 -24.29 -6.59
CA THR A 325 23.95 -24.73 -8.00
C THR A 325 22.61 -25.39 -8.38
N PRO A 326 22.13 -26.46 -7.71
CA PRO A 326 20.85 -27.07 -8.06
C PRO A 326 19.63 -26.16 -7.79
N VAL A 327 19.74 -25.19 -6.88
CA VAL A 327 18.68 -24.20 -6.62
C VAL A 327 18.61 -23.21 -7.79
N LEU A 328 19.75 -22.78 -8.32
CA LEU A 328 19.84 -21.89 -9.48
C LEU A 328 19.35 -22.57 -10.77
N ASP A 329 19.61 -23.87 -10.93
CA ASP A 329 19.05 -24.65 -12.04
C ASP A 329 17.52 -24.70 -11.97
N ALA A 330 16.97 -24.90 -10.76
CA ALA A 330 15.53 -24.86 -10.54
C ALA A 330 14.95 -23.45 -10.79
N ALA A 331 15.62 -22.41 -10.32
CA ALA A 331 15.26 -21.00 -10.51
C ALA A 331 15.22 -20.63 -12.01
N THR A 332 16.25 -21.05 -12.76
CA THR A 332 16.32 -20.90 -14.22
C THR A 332 15.15 -21.58 -14.90
N THR A 333 14.88 -22.83 -14.54
CA THR A 333 13.80 -23.63 -15.13
C THR A 333 12.43 -23.03 -14.86
N ALA A 334 12.23 -22.48 -13.66
CA ALA A 334 10.98 -21.87 -13.23
C ALA A 334 10.80 -20.43 -13.75
N GLY A 335 11.87 -19.77 -14.22
CA GLY A 335 11.85 -18.34 -14.56
C GLY A 335 11.68 -17.43 -13.35
N VAL A 336 12.09 -17.88 -12.15
CA VAL A 336 11.97 -17.12 -10.90
C VAL A 336 13.37 -16.79 -10.38
N PRO A 337 13.75 -15.51 -10.22
CA PRO A 337 15.05 -15.12 -9.69
C PRO A 337 15.28 -15.64 -8.27
N LEU A 338 16.50 -16.09 -7.98
CA LEU A 338 16.99 -16.38 -6.63
C LEU A 338 17.73 -15.15 -6.11
N ALA A 339 17.17 -14.52 -5.08
CA ALA A 339 17.73 -13.36 -4.41
C ALA A 339 18.47 -13.80 -3.13
N VAL A 340 19.80 -13.69 -3.13
CA VAL A 340 20.61 -14.03 -1.95
C VAL A 340 20.86 -12.78 -1.13
N GLU A 341 20.65 -12.88 0.17
CA GLU A 341 20.82 -11.79 1.13
C GLU A 341 22.20 -11.85 1.82
N PRO A 342 22.94 -10.74 1.86
CA PRO A 342 24.01 -10.51 2.82
C PRO A 342 23.46 -10.32 4.24
N GLU A 343 23.76 -11.26 5.13
CA GLU A 343 23.16 -11.35 6.46
C GLU A 343 24.23 -11.21 7.56
N PRO A 344 24.03 -10.35 8.59
CA PRO A 344 25.04 -10.16 9.60
C PRO A 344 25.37 -11.41 10.42
N GLY A 345 26.64 -11.82 10.35
CA GLY A 345 27.16 -13.02 11.02
C GLY A 345 27.10 -14.30 10.18
N HIS A 346 26.63 -14.23 8.93
CA HIS A 346 26.69 -15.32 7.96
C HIS A 346 28.01 -15.34 7.19
N LEU A 347 28.27 -16.41 6.42
CA LEU A 347 29.42 -16.48 5.51
C LEU A 347 29.37 -15.35 4.46
N LEU A 348 28.18 -15.13 3.89
CA LEU A 348 27.89 -14.02 3.00
C LEU A 348 27.21 -12.93 3.83
N ALA A 349 28.00 -11.96 4.28
CA ALA A 349 27.53 -10.91 5.21
C ALA A 349 27.55 -9.50 4.60
N THR A 350 28.26 -9.31 3.48
CA THR A 350 28.41 -8.01 2.81
C THR A 350 28.12 -8.08 1.31
N LEU A 351 27.92 -6.92 0.69
CA LEU A 351 27.85 -6.77 -0.77
C LEU A 351 29.12 -7.27 -1.47
N ALA A 352 30.29 -7.11 -0.83
CA ALA A 352 31.54 -7.65 -1.35
C ALA A 352 31.51 -9.18 -1.43
N ASP A 353 30.92 -9.85 -0.44
CA ASP A 353 30.72 -11.30 -0.43
C ASP A 353 29.72 -11.73 -1.50
N PHE A 354 28.65 -10.95 -1.72
CA PHE A 354 27.75 -11.19 -2.84
C PHE A 354 28.48 -11.16 -4.20
N TYR A 355 29.34 -10.18 -4.45
CA TYR A 355 30.14 -10.14 -5.68
C TYR A 355 31.16 -11.29 -5.77
N ARG A 356 31.68 -11.76 -4.63
CA ARG A 356 32.50 -12.98 -4.59
C ARG A 356 31.67 -14.19 -5.02
N LEU A 357 30.48 -14.39 -4.46
CA LEU A 357 29.58 -15.49 -4.82
C LEU A 357 29.29 -15.51 -6.32
N ARG A 358 28.92 -14.35 -6.89
CA ARG A 358 28.64 -14.19 -8.31
C ARG A 358 29.80 -14.65 -9.19
N ARG A 359 31.02 -14.17 -8.89
CA ARG A 359 32.23 -14.55 -9.64
C ARG A 359 32.52 -16.05 -9.54
N MET A 360 32.35 -16.64 -8.37
CA MET A 360 32.57 -18.07 -8.16
C MET A 360 31.58 -18.94 -8.95
N LEU A 361 30.34 -18.48 -9.11
CA LEU A 361 29.29 -19.18 -9.86
C LEU A 361 29.28 -18.83 -11.37
N GLY A 362 30.15 -17.93 -11.83
CA GLY A 362 30.21 -17.53 -13.24
C GLY A 362 29.07 -16.60 -13.68
N ASP A 363 28.59 -15.73 -12.79
CA ASP A 363 27.55 -14.73 -13.05
C ASP A 363 26.23 -15.27 -13.65
N PRO A 364 25.60 -16.29 -13.02
CA PRO A 364 24.35 -16.83 -13.52
C PRO A 364 23.24 -15.76 -13.51
N GLU A 365 22.45 -15.68 -14.58
CA GLU A 365 21.36 -14.71 -14.74
C GLU A 365 20.31 -14.73 -13.62
N PRO A 366 19.80 -15.90 -13.16
CA PRO A 366 18.78 -15.92 -12.11
C PRO A 366 19.30 -15.50 -10.74
N LEU A 367 20.62 -15.45 -10.54
CA LEU A 367 21.20 -15.01 -9.27
C LEU A 367 21.12 -13.50 -9.16
N GLY A 368 20.41 -13.03 -8.14
CA GLY A 368 20.35 -11.64 -7.75
C GLY A 368 20.48 -11.46 -6.25
N LEU A 369 20.22 -10.24 -5.81
CA LEU A 369 20.43 -9.77 -4.45
C LEU A 369 19.08 -9.48 -3.78
N THR A 370 18.93 -9.96 -2.55
CA THR A 370 18.05 -9.31 -1.58
C THR A 370 18.85 -8.23 -0.87
N LEU A 371 18.44 -6.97 -1.01
CA LEU A 371 19.06 -5.87 -0.30
C LEU A 371 18.21 -5.53 0.92
N ASP A 372 18.68 -5.94 2.09
CA ASP A 372 18.16 -5.47 3.37
C ASP A 372 18.80 -4.11 3.71
N ILE A 373 17.96 -3.08 3.85
CA ILE A 373 18.39 -1.70 4.09
C ILE A 373 18.96 -1.52 5.51
N GLY A 374 18.40 -2.19 6.51
CA GLY A 374 18.90 -2.21 7.87
C GLY A 374 20.27 -2.87 7.97
N HIS A 375 20.50 -3.98 7.27
CA HIS A 375 21.78 -4.66 7.20
C HIS A 375 22.85 -3.80 6.52
N CYS A 376 22.47 -3.03 5.49
CA CYS A 376 23.34 -1.99 4.95
C CYS A 376 23.74 -0.96 6.02
N GLN A 377 22.80 -0.50 6.85
CA GLN A 377 23.13 0.42 7.94
C GLN A 377 24.00 -0.22 9.03
N CYS A 378 23.75 -1.50 9.33
CA CYS A 378 24.43 -2.23 10.40
C CYS A 378 25.87 -2.56 10.04
N LEU A 379 26.11 -3.13 8.84
CA LEU A 379 27.40 -3.73 8.48
C LEU A 379 28.17 -2.99 7.39
N GLU A 380 27.50 -2.41 6.39
CA GLU A 380 28.21 -1.84 5.25
C GLU A 380 28.93 -0.53 5.66
N PRO A 381 30.16 -0.30 5.15
CA PRO A 381 30.86 0.96 5.37
C PRO A 381 30.19 2.12 4.62
N LEU A 382 29.43 1.81 3.57
CA LEU A 382 28.66 2.77 2.78
C LEU A 382 27.37 3.17 3.49
N SER A 383 26.81 4.31 3.08
CA SER A 383 25.45 4.67 3.46
C SER A 383 24.44 3.71 2.82
N PRO A 384 23.26 3.46 3.41
CA PRO A 384 22.26 2.60 2.78
C PRO A 384 21.85 3.07 1.38
N ALA A 385 21.81 4.40 1.13
CA ALA A 385 21.54 4.95 -0.20
C ALA A 385 22.65 4.63 -1.22
N ASP A 386 23.92 4.62 -0.81
CA ASP A 386 25.04 4.23 -1.66
C ASP A 386 25.09 2.71 -1.89
N CYS A 387 24.73 1.92 -0.87
CA CYS A 387 24.53 0.47 -1.03
C CYS A 387 23.49 0.18 -2.11
N ILE A 388 22.34 0.88 -2.09
CA ILE A 388 21.31 0.73 -3.13
C ILE A 388 21.87 1.03 -4.53
N ARG A 389 22.59 2.15 -4.70
CA ARG A 389 23.17 2.53 -5.99
C ARG A 389 24.18 1.49 -6.49
N ALA A 390 25.01 0.98 -5.59
CA ALA A 390 25.96 -0.07 -5.90
C ALA A 390 25.20 -1.34 -6.32
N ALA A 391 24.20 -1.77 -5.55
CA ALA A 391 23.46 -3.00 -5.74
C ALA A 391 22.47 -3.00 -6.93
N ALA A 392 22.10 -1.83 -7.44
CA ALA A 392 21.00 -1.65 -8.39
C ALA A 392 20.94 -2.65 -9.56
N PRO A 393 22.05 -3.01 -10.26
CA PRO A 393 22.01 -3.94 -11.38
C PRO A 393 21.59 -5.37 -11.00
N TRP A 394 21.70 -5.73 -9.72
CA TRP A 394 21.48 -7.09 -9.23
C TRP A 394 20.26 -7.20 -8.32
N LEU A 395 19.55 -6.09 -8.09
CA LEU A 395 18.47 -6.03 -7.14
C LEU A 395 17.27 -6.85 -7.62
N ARG A 396 16.87 -7.86 -6.84
CA ARG A 396 15.68 -8.68 -7.10
C ARG A 396 14.67 -8.58 -5.97
N HIS A 397 15.12 -8.33 -4.75
CA HIS A 397 14.25 -8.15 -3.59
C HIS A 397 14.79 -7.08 -2.63
N VAL A 398 13.92 -6.37 -1.91
CA VAL A 398 14.29 -5.35 -0.92
C VAL A 398 13.55 -5.60 0.39
N GLN A 399 14.29 -5.60 1.49
CA GLN A 399 13.76 -5.56 2.85
C GLN A 399 14.08 -4.21 3.49
N ILE A 400 13.17 -3.69 4.31
CA ILE A 400 13.33 -2.39 4.94
C ILE A 400 12.75 -2.33 6.35
N GLU A 401 13.56 -1.80 7.25
CA GLU A 401 13.28 -1.55 8.65
C GLU A 401 14.20 -0.42 9.10
N ASP A 402 14.10 -0.05 10.37
CA ASP A 402 15.10 0.83 10.96
C ASP A 402 16.15 0.00 11.68
N MET A 403 17.37 0.50 11.72
CA MET A 403 18.50 -0.18 12.37
C MET A 403 19.54 0.84 12.82
N ARG A 404 20.38 0.43 13.78
CA ARG A 404 21.50 1.22 14.28
C ARG A 404 22.82 0.69 13.75
N ARG A 405 23.80 1.57 13.57
CA ARG A 405 25.11 1.17 13.05
C ARG A 405 25.79 0.19 14.01
N GLY A 406 26.24 -0.95 13.49
CA GLY A 406 26.93 -1.99 14.25
C GLY A 406 26.05 -2.80 15.21
N ILE A 407 24.72 -2.60 15.21
CA ILE A 407 23.78 -3.36 16.05
C ILE A 407 22.76 -4.05 15.15
N HIS A 408 22.84 -5.37 15.04
CA HIS A 408 21.89 -6.18 14.30
C HIS A 408 20.58 -6.34 15.11
N GLU A 409 19.70 -5.34 14.99
CA GLU A 409 18.38 -5.30 15.59
C GLU A 409 17.39 -4.60 14.65
N HIS A 410 16.38 -5.33 14.16
CA HIS A 410 15.31 -4.77 13.34
C HIS A 410 14.35 -3.95 14.21
N LEU A 411 14.35 -2.64 14.01
CA LEU A 411 13.59 -1.67 14.78
C LEU A 411 12.43 -1.10 13.96
N PRO A 412 11.30 -0.75 14.61
CA PRO A 412 10.27 0.05 13.96
C PRO A 412 10.82 1.38 13.46
N PHE A 413 10.22 1.90 12.39
CA PHE A 413 10.62 3.16 11.80
C PHE A 413 10.61 4.34 12.78
N GLY A 414 11.75 5.04 12.89
CA GLY A 414 11.97 6.17 13.77
C GLY A 414 12.67 5.82 15.08
N ASP A 415 12.89 4.53 15.37
CA ASP A 415 13.57 4.08 16.60
C ASP A 415 15.07 3.79 16.36
N GLY A 416 15.52 3.75 15.10
CA GLY A 416 16.91 3.56 14.69
C GLY A 416 17.58 4.84 14.19
N GLU A 417 18.51 4.69 13.24
CA GLU A 417 19.40 5.76 12.78
C GLU A 417 19.33 5.99 11.26
N ILE A 418 18.46 5.28 10.55
CA ILE A 418 18.42 5.34 9.08
C ILE A 418 17.78 6.65 8.62
N ASP A 419 18.47 7.37 7.73
CA ASP A 419 17.92 8.51 7.02
C ASP A 419 17.12 8.02 5.79
N PHE A 420 15.80 7.84 5.94
CA PHE A 420 14.94 7.22 4.94
C PHE A 420 14.73 8.02 3.64
N PRO A 421 14.56 9.35 3.63
CA PRO A 421 14.38 10.12 2.39
C PRO A 421 15.44 9.86 1.30
N PRO A 422 16.77 9.91 1.57
CA PRO A 422 17.76 9.59 0.54
C PRO A 422 17.78 8.11 0.14
N VAL A 423 17.41 7.20 1.04
CA VAL A 423 17.28 5.76 0.76
C VAL A 423 16.16 5.51 -0.26
N LEU A 424 14.96 6.06 -0.01
CA LEU A 424 13.81 5.90 -0.89
C LEU A 424 14.04 6.57 -2.25
N ALA A 425 14.70 7.73 -2.27
CA ALA A 425 15.11 8.38 -3.51
C ALA A 425 16.12 7.53 -4.32
N ALA A 426 17.10 6.93 -3.65
CA ALA A 426 18.06 6.05 -4.31
C ALA A 426 17.38 4.81 -4.89
N LEU A 427 16.45 4.20 -4.14
CA LEU A 427 15.70 3.03 -4.60
C LEU A 427 14.82 3.35 -5.81
N SER A 428 14.07 4.45 -5.76
CA SER A 428 13.27 4.93 -6.90
C SER A 428 14.11 5.15 -8.17
N ALA A 429 15.32 5.70 -8.01
CA ALA A 429 16.24 5.95 -9.13
C ALA A 429 16.80 4.68 -9.79
N THR A 430 16.74 3.51 -9.12
CA THR A 430 17.19 2.23 -9.71
C THR A 430 16.25 1.70 -10.79
N GLY A 431 14.97 2.11 -10.77
CA GLY A 431 13.93 1.53 -11.60
C GLY A 431 13.42 0.16 -11.12
N TYR A 432 13.84 -0.31 -9.94
CA TYR A 432 13.32 -1.54 -9.32
C TYR A 432 11.78 -1.51 -9.21
N GLN A 433 11.13 -2.59 -9.64
CA GLN A 433 9.66 -2.71 -9.69
C GLN A 433 9.10 -3.82 -8.78
N GLY A 434 9.96 -4.53 -8.05
CA GLY A 434 9.51 -5.55 -7.10
C GLY A 434 9.08 -4.96 -5.76
N LEU A 435 8.74 -5.81 -4.81
CA LEU A 435 8.28 -5.36 -3.49
C LEU A 435 9.45 -4.89 -2.61
N THR A 436 9.19 -3.78 -1.91
CA THR A 436 9.96 -3.37 -0.73
C THR A 436 9.20 -3.83 0.51
N VAL A 437 9.69 -4.88 1.16
CA VAL A 437 9.00 -5.55 2.28
C VAL A 437 9.47 -4.99 3.62
N VAL A 438 8.53 -4.66 4.50
CA VAL A 438 8.85 -4.21 5.85
C VAL A 438 9.17 -5.41 6.74
N GLU A 439 10.41 -5.51 7.24
CA GLU A 439 10.85 -6.68 8.00
C GLU A 439 11.01 -6.41 9.51
N LEU A 440 10.05 -6.87 10.31
CA LEU A 440 10.07 -6.70 11.77
C LEU A 440 9.86 -8.04 12.51
N PRO A 441 10.80 -9.00 12.38
CA PRO A 441 10.58 -10.38 12.81
C PRO A 441 10.42 -10.53 14.34
N ARG A 442 10.99 -9.62 15.14
CA ARG A 442 10.82 -9.59 16.61
C ARG A 442 9.50 -8.93 17.05
N HIS A 443 8.81 -8.26 16.14
CA HIS A 443 7.57 -7.54 16.40
C HIS A 443 6.34 -8.23 15.80
N SER A 444 6.47 -9.49 15.35
CA SER A 444 5.37 -10.27 14.75
C SER A 444 4.14 -10.39 15.66
N HIS A 445 4.34 -10.42 16.99
CA HIS A 445 3.26 -10.39 17.98
C HIS A 445 2.35 -9.15 17.89
N ALA A 446 2.85 -8.07 17.29
CA ALA A 446 2.14 -6.81 17.06
C ALA A 446 2.13 -6.44 15.56
N GLY A 447 2.19 -7.46 14.68
CA GLY A 447 2.25 -7.28 13.23
C GLY A 447 1.24 -6.29 12.65
N PRO A 448 -0.07 -6.38 12.97
CA PRO A 448 -1.07 -5.44 12.48
C PRO A 448 -0.79 -3.97 12.86
N HIS A 449 -0.35 -3.73 14.09
CA HIS A 449 -0.03 -2.39 14.60
C HIS A 449 1.15 -1.77 13.85
N PHE A 450 2.22 -2.55 13.61
CA PHE A 450 3.37 -2.05 12.87
C PHE A 450 3.08 -1.93 11.37
N ALA A 451 2.28 -2.82 10.78
CA ALA A 451 1.82 -2.68 9.40
C ALA A 451 1.04 -1.36 9.21
N GLU A 452 0.14 -1.01 10.13
CA GLU A 452 -0.63 0.24 10.10
C GLU A 452 0.28 1.48 10.17
N ARG A 453 1.36 1.45 10.96
CA ARG A 453 2.26 2.59 11.18
C ARG A 453 3.34 2.74 10.10
N SER A 454 3.82 1.63 9.56
CA SER A 454 4.98 1.60 8.67
C SER A 454 4.73 2.28 7.32
N LEU A 455 3.60 1.98 6.68
CA LEU A 455 3.29 2.55 5.36
C LEU A 455 3.12 4.08 5.37
N PRO A 456 2.40 4.69 6.34
CA PRO A 456 2.36 6.15 6.49
C PRO A 456 3.74 6.78 6.72
N PHE A 457 4.60 6.15 7.52
CA PHE A 457 5.96 6.63 7.75
C PHE A 457 6.75 6.69 6.43
N LEU A 458 6.78 5.59 5.69
CA LEU A 458 7.54 5.50 4.43
C LEU A 458 7.01 6.50 3.38
N ARG A 459 5.69 6.67 3.27
CA ARG A 459 5.06 7.67 2.39
C ARG A 459 5.41 9.13 2.79
N SER A 460 5.60 9.39 4.08
CA SER A 460 6.04 10.71 4.56
C SER A 460 7.52 10.96 4.24
N ALA A 461 8.38 9.95 4.41
CA ALA A 461 9.82 10.02 4.09
C ALA A 461 10.04 10.22 2.58
N GLU A 462 9.52 9.31 1.77
CA GLU A 462 8.63 9.59 0.64
C GLU A 462 8.60 11.02 0.06
N ALA A 463 7.52 11.71 0.43
CA ALA A 463 7.21 13.09 0.07
C ALA A 463 8.26 14.11 0.51
N THR A 464 9.06 13.81 1.54
CA THR A 464 10.16 14.69 1.97
C THR A 464 11.32 14.65 0.97
N SER A 465 11.60 13.49 0.37
CA SER A 465 12.63 13.35 -0.66
C SER A 465 12.33 14.17 -1.93
N THR A 466 11.08 14.13 -2.39
CA THR A 466 10.64 14.83 -3.62
C THR A 466 10.61 16.35 -3.49
N ARG A 467 10.63 16.89 -2.26
CA ARG A 467 10.64 18.34 -1.97
C ARG A 467 12.06 18.92 -1.85
N SER A 468 13.10 18.09 -1.73
CA SER A 468 14.49 18.53 -1.67
C SER A 468 15.14 18.39 -3.06
N PRO A 469 15.31 19.48 -3.84
CA PRO A 469 16.08 19.38 -5.07
C PRO A 469 17.53 19.03 -4.70
N VAL A 470 18.03 17.95 -5.30
CA VAL A 470 19.45 17.59 -5.25
C VAL A 470 20.26 18.80 -5.71
N LEU A 471 20.96 19.44 -4.78
CA LEU A 471 21.97 20.44 -5.09
C LEU A 471 23.13 19.71 -5.79
N VAL A 472 23.08 19.65 -7.11
CA VAL A 472 24.23 19.23 -7.91
C VAL A 472 25.34 20.26 -7.69
N PRO A 473 26.51 19.88 -7.14
CA PRO A 473 27.64 20.78 -7.04
C PRO A 473 28.01 21.20 -8.46
N ARG A 474 28.00 22.51 -8.74
CA ARG A 474 28.54 23.03 -10.00
C ARG A 474 30.01 22.64 -10.06
N HIS A 475 30.36 21.76 -10.98
CA HIS A 475 31.75 21.49 -11.33
C HIS A 475 32.45 22.83 -11.60
N GLY A 476 33.47 23.12 -10.81
CA GLY A 476 34.36 24.25 -11.02
C GLY A 476 35.08 24.11 -12.35
N ASP A 477 35.03 25.19 -13.12
CA ASP A 477 35.71 25.37 -14.40
C ASP A 477 37.24 25.20 -14.23
N PRO A 478 37.92 24.29 -14.96
CA PRO A 478 39.36 24.13 -14.87
C PRO A 478 40.05 25.15 -15.76
N SER A 479 40.05 26.43 -15.37
CA SER A 479 40.93 27.43 -15.99
C SER A 479 41.33 28.54 -15.02
N ALA A 480 42.21 28.21 -14.09
CA ALA A 480 43.04 29.21 -13.43
C ALA A 480 44.39 28.59 -13.09
N THR A 481 45.36 28.75 -13.99
CA THR A 481 46.79 28.62 -13.70
C THR A 481 47.17 29.59 -12.58
N PRO A 482 47.84 29.16 -11.50
CA PRO A 482 48.43 30.11 -10.58
C PRO A 482 49.77 30.58 -11.15
N GLU A 483 49.78 31.81 -11.67
CA GLU A 483 51.02 32.58 -11.79
C GLU A 483 51.58 32.83 -10.38
N GLY A 484 52.89 32.62 -10.24
CA GLY A 484 53.59 32.79 -8.99
C GLY A 484 53.68 34.24 -8.52
N SER A 485 53.86 34.40 -7.22
CA SER A 485 54.65 35.51 -6.68
C SER A 485 55.31 35.07 -5.38
N THR A 486 56.64 35.09 -5.41
CA THR A 486 57.55 35.35 -4.30
C THR A 486 57.03 36.41 -3.33
N THR A 487 57.06 36.12 -2.03
CA THR A 487 57.97 36.71 -1.01
C THR A 487 57.77 35.98 0.31
#